data_AF-A0A4Q3AJJ7-F1
#
_entry.id   AF-A0A4Q3AJJ7-F1
#
_cell.length_a   1.000
_cell.length_b   1.000
_cell.length_c   1.000
_cell.angle_alpha   90.00
_cell.angle_beta   90.00
_cell.angle_gamma   90.00
#
_symmetry.space_group_name_H-M   'P 1'
#
loop_
_entity.id
_entity.type
_entity.pdbx_description
1 polymer ?
#
loop_
_entity_poly.entity_id
_entity_poly.type
_entity_poly.pdbx_seq_one_letter_code
_entity_poly.pdbx_strand_id
1 'polypeptide(L)'
;MDVREYAVQGALAAAQCAVIQVGSIVSVVLLRSAGYPDPSRDWPILPSLIREWGPLAFGIPAAWVIATIILEQRRSDYFSKRETFITGAVVAGLLVLIYVVASMQAWRLLPHSHA
;
A
#
# COMPACT_ATOMS: atom_id res chain seq x y z
N MET A 1 -21.27 18.71 6.42
CA MET A 1 -20.59 17.48 5.99
C MET A 1 -21.41 16.31 6.46
N ASP A 2 -21.74 15.40 5.55
CA ASP A 2 -22.56 14.24 5.87
C ASP A 2 -21.70 13.16 6.52
N VAL A 3 -22.19 12.53 7.58
CA VAL A 3 -21.51 11.41 8.28
C VAL A 3 -21.09 10.29 7.32
N ARG A 4 -21.83 10.13 6.22
CA ARG A 4 -21.58 9.16 5.16
C ARG A 4 -20.29 9.43 4.37
N GLU A 5 -19.82 10.68 4.29
CA GLU A 5 -18.61 11.07 3.55
C GLU A 5 -17.34 10.64 4.29
N TYR A 6 -17.30 10.88 5.59
CA TYR A 6 -16.24 10.40 6.48
C TYR A 6 -16.17 8.88 6.52
N ALA A 7 -17.33 8.21 6.45
CA ALA A 7 -17.37 6.75 6.38
C ALA A 7 -16.69 6.21 5.10
N VAL A 8 -16.85 6.87 3.96
CA VAL A 8 -16.22 6.45 2.68
C VAL A 8 -14.71 6.70 2.71
N GLN A 9 -14.25 7.86 3.19
CA GLN A 9 -12.82 8.15 3.35
C GLN A 9 -12.16 7.15 4.31
N GLY A 10 -12.82 6.85 5.43
CA GLY A 10 -12.37 5.84 6.39
C GLY A 10 -12.30 4.44 5.81
N ALA A 11 -13.31 4.03 5.02
CA ALA A 11 -13.32 2.73 4.36
C ALA A 11 -12.20 2.60 3.31
N LEU A 12 -11.93 3.65 2.54
CA LEU A 12 -10.83 3.67 1.57
C LEU A 12 -9.46 3.61 2.26
N ALA A 13 -9.28 4.39 3.33
CA ALA A 13 -8.05 4.34 4.11
C ALA A 13 -7.84 2.94 4.73
N ALA A 14 -8.89 2.34 5.29
CA ALA A 14 -8.85 0.98 5.82
C ALA A 14 -8.48 -0.04 4.73
N ALA A 15 -9.03 0.08 3.52
CA ALA A 15 -8.67 -0.77 2.39
C ALA A 15 -7.20 -0.60 1.98
N GLN A 16 -6.67 0.63 1.93
CA GLN A 16 -5.26 0.89 1.64
C GLN A 16 -4.35 0.29 2.74
N CYS A 17 -4.72 0.42 4.01
CA CYS A 17 -4.03 -0.21 5.14
C CYS A 17 -4.03 -1.75 5.01
N ALA A 18 -5.15 -2.35 4.64
CA ALA A 18 -5.24 -3.79 4.43
C ALA A 18 -4.32 -4.26 3.29
N VAL A 19 -4.24 -3.52 2.18
CA VAL A 19 -3.30 -3.80 1.07
C VAL A 19 -1.84 -3.77 1.56
N ILE A 20 -1.46 -2.75 2.32
CA ILE A 20 -0.11 -2.62 2.89
C ILE A 20 0.20 -3.82 3.79
N GLN A 21 -0.71 -4.18 4.69
CA GLN A 21 -0.49 -5.26 5.65
C GLN A 21 -0.41 -6.63 4.97
N VAL A 22 -1.38 -6.95 4.09
CA VAL A 22 -1.41 -8.20 3.34
C VAL A 22 -0.20 -8.32 2.42
N GLY A 23 0.10 -7.28 1.66
CA GLY A 23 1.24 -7.28 0.74
C GLY A 23 2.59 -7.46 1.45
N SER A 24 2.74 -6.86 2.64
CA SER A 24 3.95 -7.01 3.45
C SER A 24 4.10 -8.44 3.96
N ILE A 25 3.01 -9.04 4.46
CA ILE A 25 2.99 -10.44 4.91
C ILE A 25 3.34 -11.39 3.76
N VAL A 26 2.67 -11.24 2.60
CA VAL A 26 2.91 -12.08 1.42
C VAL A 26 4.37 -12.00 0.97
N SER A 27 4.93 -10.80 0.88
CA SER A 27 6.32 -10.59 0.47
C SER A 27 7.31 -11.30 1.41
N VAL A 28 7.08 -11.20 2.73
CA VAL A 28 7.92 -11.86 3.74
C VAL A 28 7.82 -13.37 3.66
N VAL A 29 6.61 -13.91 3.48
CA VAL A 29 6.38 -15.36 3.34
C VAL A 29 7.11 -15.89 2.11
N LEU A 30 6.95 -15.23 0.96
CA LEU A 30 7.58 -15.65 -0.31
C LEU A 30 9.11 -15.69 -0.20
N LEU A 31 9.73 -14.65 0.36
CA LEU A 31 11.19 -14.59 0.47
C LEU A 31 11.74 -15.60 1.47
N ARG A 32 11.04 -15.84 2.58
CA ARG A 32 11.40 -16.92 3.51
C ARG A 32 11.28 -18.30 2.87
N SER A 33 10.23 -18.55 2.09
CA SER A 33 10.08 -19.82 1.36
C SER A 33 11.10 -20.01 0.24
N ALA A 34 11.63 -18.92 -0.32
CA ALA A 34 12.68 -18.94 -1.35
C ALA A 34 14.09 -19.20 -0.81
N GLY A 35 14.25 -19.39 0.50
CA GLY A 35 15.56 -19.66 1.11
C GLY A 35 16.40 -18.41 1.30
N TYR A 36 15.77 -17.23 1.43
CA TYR A 36 16.43 -15.98 1.79
C TYR A 36 16.17 -15.65 3.27
N PRO A 37 16.91 -16.26 4.22
CA PRO A 37 16.68 -16.07 5.65
C PRO A 37 17.05 -14.67 6.14
N ASP A 38 18.01 -14.00 5.47
CA ASP A 38 18.53 -12.71 5.90
C ASP A 38 18.11 -11.56 4.96
N PRO A 39 17.24 -10.64 5.43
CA PRO A 39 16.74 -9.52 4.62
C PRO A 39 17.79 -8.49 4.24
N SER A 40 18.84 -8.38 5.05
CA SER A 40 19.83 -7.32 4.95
C SER A 40 20.88 -7.56 3.86
N ARG A 41 21.00 -8.81 3.41
CA ARG A 41 22.12 -9.25 2.56
C ARG A 41 21.67 -9.76 1.20
N ASP A 42 20.54 -10.46 1.14
CA ASP A 42 20.22 -11.31 -0.01
C ASP A 42 18.88 -10.98 -0.67
N TRP A 43 18.07 -10.08 -0.09
CA TRP A 43 16.77 -9.70 -0.63
C TRP A 43 16.91 -8.64 -1.73
N PRO A 44 16.03 -8.63 -2.75
CA PRO A 44 15.94 -7.51 -3.67
C PRO A 44 15.59 -6.23 -2.92
N ILE A 45 16.00 -5.10 -3.50
CA ILE A 45 15.82 -3.77 -2.89
C ILE A 45 14.34 -3.51 -2.56
N LEU A 46 13.41 -3.85 -3.46
CA LEU A 46 11.99 -3.47 -3.30
C LEU A 46 11.29 -4.22 -2.15
N PRO A 47 11.40 -5.55 -2.00
CA PRO A 47 10.88 -6.25 -0.84
C PRO A 47 11.59 -5.91 0.48
N SER A 48 12.91 -5.62 0.47
CA SER A 48 13.61 -5.14 1.67
C SER A 48 13.06 -3.79 2.12
N LEU A 49 12.88 -2.86 1.17
CA LEU A 49 12.26 -1.56 1.42
C LEU A 49 10.85 -1.72 1.98
N ILE A 50 10.02 -2.59 1.41
CA ILE A 50 8.67 -2.86 1.90
C ILE A 50 8.68 -3.42 3.32
N ARG A 51 9.65 -4.25 3.67
CA ARG A 51 9.72 -4.81 5.02
C ARG A 51 10.14 -3.77 6.06
N GLU A 52 11.17 -3.00 5.77
CA GLU A 52 11.72 -2.01 6.70
C GLU A 52 10.84 -0.75 6.79
N TRP A 53 10.35 -0.30 5.64
CA TRP A 53 9.61 0.96 5.48
C TRP A 53 8.10 0.74 5.26
N GLY A 54 7.63 -0.51 5.22
CA GLY A 54 6.19 -0.85 5.14
C GLY A 54 5.35 -0.23 6.25
N PRO A 55 5.82 -0.18 7.51
CA PRO A 55 5.14 0.57 8.56
C PRO A 55 4.99 2.06 8.25
N LEU A 56 5.96 2.66 7.56
CA LEU A 56 5.89 4.06 7.14
C LEU A 56 4.96 4.26 5.95
N ALA A 57 4.67 3.21 5.16
CA ALA A 57 3.66 3.26 4.11
C ALA A 57 2.25 3.50 4.67
N PHE A 58 1.96 3.17 5.94
CA PHE A 58 0.69 3.57 6.60
C PHE A 58 0.53 5.09 6.75
N GLY A 59 1.64 5.84 6.66
CA GLY A 59 1.61 7.30 6.55
C GLY A 59 0.92 7.78 5.27
N ILE A 60 0.90 6.99 4.19
CA ILE A 60 0.30 7.37 2.91
C ILE A 60 -1.24 7.46 3.05
N PRO A 61 -1.97 6.43 3.54
CA PRO A 61 -3.40 6.56 3.81
C PRO A 61 -3.75 7.68 4.78
N ALA A 62 -2.95 7.84 5.85
CA ALA A 62 -3.18 8.88 6.84
C ALA A 62 -3.00 10.29 6.25
N ALA A 63 -1.92 10.52 5.50
CA ALA A 63 -1.65 11.78 4.82
C ALA A 63 -2.71 12.09 3.76
N TRP A 64 -3.17 11.08 3.02
CA TRP A 64 -4.24 11.24 2.05
C TRP A 64 -5.55 11.69 2.72
N VAL A 65 -5.99 11.03 3.80
CA VAL A 65 -7.19 11.43 4.55
C VAL A 65 -7.06 12.86 5.09
N ILE A 66 -5.91 13.21 5.68
CA ILE A 66 -5.66 14.57 6.19
C ILE A 66 -5.72 15.59 5.05
N ALA A 67 -5.09 15.30 3.91
CA ALA A 67 -5.11 16.17 2.75
C ALA A 67 -6.53 16.37 2.21
N THR A 68 -7.34 15.32 2.10
CA THR A 68 -8.72 15.43 1.62
C THR A 68 -9.58 16.24 2.59
N ILE A 69 -9.42 16.05 3.91
CA ILE A 69 -10.12 16.87 4.91
C ILE A 69 -9.75 18.35 4.78
N ILE A 70 -8.46 18.67 4.64
CA ILE A 70 -7.99 20.06 4.51
C ILE A 70 -8.53 20.70 3.22
N LEU A 71 -8.49 19.98 2.10
CA LEU A 71 -8.98 20.46 0.80
C LEU A 71 -10.48 20.69 0.82
N GLU A 72 -11.24 19.80 1.45
CA GLU A 72 -12.69 19.96 1.63
C GLU A 72 -13.03 21.12 2.58
N GLN A 73 -12.27 21.32 3.66
CA GLN A 73 -12.47 22.43 4.61
C GLN A 73 -12.21 23.80 3.98
N ARG A 74 -11.28 23.89 3.03
CA ARG A 74 -10.98 25.15 2.34
C ARG A 74 -12.05 25.57 1.32
N ARG A 75 -13.17 24.85 1.22
CA ARG A 75 -14.30 25.11 0.29
C ARG A 75 -13.80 25.46 -1.12
N SER A 76 -12.79 24.74 -1.59
CA SER A 76 -12.37 24.88 -2.97
C SER A 76 -13.42 24.20 -3.84
N ASP A 77 -14.14 24.96 -4.65
CA ASP A 77 -15.10 24.42 -5.64
C ASP A 77 -14.45 23.41 -6.60
N TYR A 78 -13.11 23.38 -6.63
CA TYR A 78 -12.33 22.43 -7.40
C TYR A 78 -12.35 21.01 -6.82
N PHE A 79 -12.42 20.82 -5.50
CA PHE A 79 -12.27 19.48 -4.91
C PHE A 79 -13.62 18.84 -4.57
N SER A 80 -14.12 18.03 -5.51
CA SER A 80 -15.44 17.39 -5.39
C SER A 80 -15.36 15.95 -4.82
N LYS A 81 -16.50 15.41 -4.40
CA LYS A 81 -16.62 14.03 -3.89
C LYS A 81 -16.09 12.97 -4.85
N ARG A 82 -16.21 13.23 -6.16
CA ARG A 82 -15.69 12.35 -7.21
C ARG A 82 -14.16 12.32 -7.17
N GLU A 83 -13.52 13.45 -6.88
CA GLU A 83 -12.07 13.54 -6.80
C GLU A 83 -11.52 12.85 -5.55
N THR A 84 -12.20 12.95 -4.41
CA THR A 84 -11.85 12.16 -3.22
C THR A 84 -11.86 10.66 -3.57
N PHE A 85 -12.91 10.15 -4.22
CA PHE A 85 -12.95 8.75 -4.62
C PHE A 85 -11.86 8.38 -5.64
N ILE A 86 -11.67 9.19 -6.69
CA ILE A 86 -10.67 8.94 -7.74
C ILE A 86 -9.26 8.94 -7.14
N THR A 87 -8.91 9.95 -6.34
CA THR A 87 -7.57 10.03 -5.71
C THR A 87 -7.34 8.88 -4.74
N GLY A 88 -8.34 8.51 -3.93
CA GLY A 88 -8.23 7.35 -3.03
C GLY A 88 -8.06 6.03 -3.78
N ALA A 89 -8.78 5.84 -4.89
CA ALA A 89 -8.66 4.67 -5.75
C ALA A 89 -7.30 4.62 -6.47
N VAL A 90 -6.79 5.76 -6.94
CA VAL A 90 -5.46 5.87 -7.56
C VAL A 90 -4.36 5.53 -6.55
N VAL A 91 -4.42 6.09 -5.33
CA VAL A 91 -3.46 5.77 -4.27
C VAL A 91 -3.50 4.28 -3.93
N ALA A 92 -4.70 3.70 -3.78
CA ALA A 92 -4.85 2.27 -3.54
C ALA A 92 -4.27 1.43 -4.69
N GLY A 93 -4.57 1.79 -5.94
CA GLY A 93 -4.06 1.10 -7.13
C GLY A 93 -2.53 1.15 -7.25
N LEU A 94 -1.92 2.29 -6.93
CA LEU A 94 -0.46 2.42 -6.90
C LEU A 94 0.17 1.56 -5.80
N LEU A 95 -0.42 1.52 -4.60
CA LEU A 95 0.03 0.63 -3.52
C LEU A 95 -0.06 -0.84 -3.96
N VAL A 96 -1.20 -1.26 -4.51
CA VAL A 96 -1.36 -2.62 -5.04
C VAL A 96 -0.29 -2.93 -6.09
N LEU A 97 -0.05 -2.03 -7.03
CA LEU A 97 0.94 -2.23 -8.08
C LEU A 97 2.35 -2.42 -7.50
N ILE A 98 2.76 -1.59 -6.53
CA ILE A 98 4.06 -1.70 -5.85
C ILE A 98 4.20 -3.08 -5.18
N TYR A 99 3.18 -3.51 -4.44
CA TYR A 99 3.20 -4.80 -3.75
C TYR A 99 3.18 -5.99 -4.72
N VAL A 100 2.45 -5.90 -5.83
CA VAL A 100 2.47 -6.92 -6.89
C VAL A 100 3.84 -7.02 -7.53
N VAL A 101 4.47 -5.90 -7.89
CA VAL A 101 5.82 -5.89 -8.49
C VAL A 101 6.84 -6.47 -7.52
N ALA A 102 6.80 -6.10 -6.25
CA ALA A 102 7.68 -6.66 -5.22
C ALA A 102 7.47 -8.18 -5.05
N SER A 103 6.21 -8.63 -5.05
CA SER A 103 5.87 -10.04 -4.96
C SER A 103 6.33 -10.82 -6.19
N MET A 104 6.23 -10.25 -7.40
CA MET A 104 6.75 -10.86 -8.63
C MET A 104 8.27 -10.96 -8.63
N GLN A 105 8.98 -9.95 -8.10
CA GLN A 105 10.43 -10.00 -7.93
C GLN A 105 10.83 -11.10 -6.94
N ALA A 106 10.14 -11.19 -5.80
CA ALA A 106 10.34 -12.27 -4.83
C ALA A 106 10.05 -13.65 -5.44
N TRP A 107 8.97 -13.78 -6.22
CA TRP A 107 8.58 -15.03 -6.87
C TRP A 107 9.62 -15.52 -7.89
N ARG A 108 10.17 -14.60 -8.70
CA ARG A 108 11.22 -14.95 -9.68
C ARG A 108 12.49 -15.50 -9.04
N LEU A 109 12.72 -15.19 -7.76
CA LEU A 109 13.86 -15.68 -7.00
C LEU A 109 13.59 -17.02 -6.30
N LEU A 110 12.35 -17.52 -6.31
CA LEU A 110 12.09 -18.89 -5.87
C LEU A 110 12.87 -19.84 -6.78
N PRO A 111 13.78 -20.66 -6.23
CA PRO A 111 14.40 -21.72 -6.99
C PRO A 111 13.29 -22.59 -7.56
N HIS A 112 13.20 -22.73 -8.88
CA HIS A 112 12.26 -23.66 -9.52
C HIS A 112 12.62 -25.14 -9.25
N SER A 113 13.53 -25.39 -8.30
CA SER A 113 14.13 -26.68 -7.99
C SER A 113 13.26 -27.50 -7.05
N HIS A 114 12.07 -27.86 -7.52
CA HIS A 114 11.35 -29.06 -7.10
C HIS A 114 10.58 -29.63 -8.31
N ALA A 115 11.25 -29.75 -9.45
CA ALA A 115 10.86 -30.58 -10.57
C ALA A 115 12.01 -31.55 -10.90
#